data_AF-A0A938T103-F1
#
_entry.id   AF-A0A938T103-F1
#
_cell.length_a   1.000
_cell.length_b   1.000
_cell.length_c   1.000
_cell.angle_alpha   90.00
_cell.angle_beta   90.00
_cell.angle_gamma   90.00
#
_symmetry.space_group_name_H-M   'P 1'
#
loop_
_entity.id
_entity.type
_entity.pdbx_description
1 polymer ?
#
loop_
_entity_poly.entity_id
_entity_poly.type
_entity_poly.pdbx_seq_one_letter_code
_entity_poly.pdbx_strand_id
1 'polypeptide(L)' 'MTGASERTPKRVVIVGGGIAGLATAFALQEKAAQEGLPIACTVVEAGAEW' A
#
# COMPACT_ATOMS: atom_id res chain seq x y z
N MET A 1 -9.40 -11.33 -27.25
CA MET A 1 -9.10 -11.86 -25.91
C MET A 1 -7.59 -12.03 -25.81
N THR A 2 -6.88 -11.03 -25.30
CA THR A 2 -5.41 -11.05 -25.20
C THR A 2 -5.04 -10.72 -23.75
N GLY A 3 -4.18 -11.55 -23.17
CA GLY A 3 -4.07 -11.78 -21.72
C GLY A 3 -3.63 -10.57 -20.91
N ALA A 4 -4.40 -10.29 -19.86
CA ALA A 4 -3.88 -9.57 -18.71
C ALA A 4 -2.90 -10.51 -18.00
N SER A 5 -1.59 -10.25 -18.15
CA SER A 5 -0.59 -10.82 -17.24
C SER A 5 -1.04 -10.47 -15.81
N GLU A 6 -1.37 -11.47 -15.00
CA GLU A 6 -1.64 -11.29 -13.57
C GLU A 6 -0.36 -10.80 -12.90
N ARG A 7 -0.13 -9.48 -12.93
CA ARG A 7 0.98 -8.88 -12.21
C ARG A 7 0.67 -9.01 -10.74
N THR A 8 1.37 -9.90 -10.06
CA THR A 8 1.34 -10.03 -8.60
C THR A 8 1.47 -8.63 -7.98
N PRO A 9 0.55 -8.23 -7.08
CA PRO A 9 0.59 -6.90 -6.48
C PRO A 9 1.93 -6.63 -5.82
N LYS A 10 2.49 -5.43 -6.04
CA LYS A 10 3.69 -5.01 -5.30
C LYS A 10 3.31 -4.80 -3.83
N ARG A 11 4.02 -5.46 -2.92
CA ARG A 11 3.78 -5.35 -1.47
C ARG A 11 4.59 -4.20 -0.90
N VAL A 12 3.94 -3.34 -0.12
CA VAL A 12 4.56 -2.21 0.56
C VAL A 12 4.17 -2.28 2.03
N VAL A 13 5.17 -2.23 2.91
CA VAL A 13 4.98 -2.14 4.36
C VAL A 13 5.42 -0.76 4.82
N ILE A 14 4.53 -0.06 5.52
CA ILE A 14 4.77 1.24 6.12
C ILE A 14 4.89 1.04 7.63
N VAL A 15 6.01 1.45 8.22
CA VAL A 15 6.26 1.35 9.67
C VAL A 15 5.98 2.71 10.30
N GLY A 16 5.04 2.74 11.24
CA GLY A 16 4.49 3.95 11.86
C GLY A 16 3.08 4.26 11.36
N GLY A 17 2.12 4.30 12.29
CA GLY A 17 0.71 4.65 12.09
C GLY A 17 0.38 6.10 12.43
N GLY A 18 1.39 6.93 12.73
CA GLY A 18 1.22 8.38 12.84
C GLY A 18 0.83 9.02 11.50
N ILE A 19 0.61 10.35 11.50
CA ILE A 19 0.10 11.08 10.33
C ILE A 19 0.94 10.87 9.08
N ALA A 20 2.27 10.82 9.20
CA ALA A 20 3.16 10.60 8.06
C ALA A 20 2.95 9.22 7.43
N GLY A 21 2.76 8.18 8.24
CA GLY A 21 2.53 6.81 7.76
C GLY A 21 1.17 6.64 7.11
N LEU A 22 0.11 7.13 7.74
CA LEU A 22 -1.24 7.09 7.18
C LEU A 22 -1.37 7.94 5.91
N ALA A 23 -0.79 9.15 5.88
CA ALA A 23 -0.77 9.99 4.68
C ALA A 23 -0.01 9.31 3.52
N THR A 24 1.10 8.63 3.82
CA THR A 24 1.84 7.83 2.84
C THR A 24 0.97 6.68 2.31
N ALA A 25 0.31 5.94 3.19
CA ALA A 25 -0.57 4.83 2.80
C ALA A 25 -1.74 5.30 1.93
N PHE A 26 -2.32 6.44 2.26
CA PHE A 26 -3.42 7.06 1.51
C PHE A 26 -2.96 7.50 0.11
N ALA A 27 -1.94 8.36 0.03
CA ALA A 27 -1.44 8.89 -1.23
C ALA A 27 -0.90 7.78 -2.16
N LEU A 28 -0.28 6.75 -1.59
CA LEU A 28 0.22 5.60 -2.36
C LEU A 28 -0.94 4.81 -3.00
N GLN A 29 -2.04 4.59 -2.27
CA GLN A 29 -3.23 3.92 -2.80
C GLN A 29 -3.92 4.75 -3.88
N GLU A 30 -4.08 6.06 -3.67
CA GLU A 30 -4.65 6.95 -4.68
C GLU A 30 -3.86 6.93 -5.99
N LYS A 31 -2.53 7.09 -5.89
CA LYS A 31 -1.65 7.08 -7.06
C LYS A 31 -1.67 5.72 -7.78
N ALA A 32 -1.65 4.62 -7.04
CA ALA A 32 -1.70 3.28 -7.62
C ALA A 32 -3.03 3.02 -8.34
N ALA A 33 -4.15 3.51 -7.78
CA ALA A 33 -5.47 3.43 -8.43
C ALA A 33 -5.49 4.26 -9.73
N GLN A 34 -4.93 5.48 -9.72
CA GLN A 34 -4.82 6.33 -10.91
C GLN A 34 -3.96 5.72 -12.02
N GLU A 35 -2.89 5.02 -11.66
CA GLU A 35 -1.93 4.42 -12.61
C GLU A 35 -2.27 2.96 -12.98
N GLY A 36 -3.33 2.36 -12.42
CA GLY A 36 -3.67 0.95 -12.64
C GLY A 36 -2.58 -0.02 -12.16
N LEU A 37 -1.86 0.36 -11.10
CA LEU A 37 -0.80 -0.44 -10.51
C LEU A 37 -1.36 -1.28 -9.36
N PRO A 38 -1.32 -2.62 -9.44
CA PRO A 38 -1.75 -3.45 -8.34
C PRO A 38 -0.73 -3.34 -7.20
N ILE A 39 -1.17 -2.81 -6.06
CA ILE A 39 -0.38 -2.75 -4.83
C ILE A 39 -1.14 -3.38 -3.66
N ALA A 40 -0.40 -3.92 -2.70
CA ALA A 40 -0.90 -4.33 -1.41
C ALA A 40 -0.13 -3.54 -0.34
N CYS A 41 -0.84 -2.68 0.40
CA CYS A 41 -0.24 -1.80 1.40
C CYS A 41 -0.60 -2.30 2.81
N THR A 42 0.38 -2.38 3.69
CA THR A 42 0.18 -2.73 5.10
C THR A 42 0.86 -1.68 5.97
N VAL A 43 0.11 -1.11 6.92
CA VAL A 43 0.68 -0.21 7.94
C VAL A 43 0.88 -1.03 9.21
N VAL A 44 2.09 -0.99 9.75
CA VAL A 44 2.46 -1.59 11.03
C VAL A 44 2.70 -0.45 12.00
N GLU A 45 1.97 -0.45 13.11
CA GLU A 45 2.14 0.52 14.20
C GLU A 45 2.52 -0.20 15.48
N ALA A 46 3.28 0.49 16.34
CA ALA A 46 3.58 -0.01 17.66
C ALA A 46 2.27 -0.24 18.45
N GLY A 47 2.11 -1.46 18.99
CA GLY A 47 1.04 -1.75 19.94
C GLY A 47 1.28 -1.04 21.28
N ALA A 48 0.27 -1.09 22.16
CA ALA A 48 0.42 -0.59 23.52
C ALA A 48 1.32 -1.50 24.40
N GLU A 49 1.58 -2.72 23.95
CA GLU A 49 2.27 -3.78 24.69
C GLU A 49 3.27 -4.50 23.76
N TRP A 50 4.24 -5.20 24.37
CA TRP A 50 5.32 -5.92 23.69
C TRP A 50 5.00 -7.39 23.44
#